data_AF-A0A1M4TZ24-F1
#
_entry.id   AF-A0A1M4TZ24-F1
#
_cell.length_a   1.000
_cell.length_b   1.000
_cell.length_c   1.000
_cell.angle_alpha   90.00
_cell.angle_beta   90.00
_cell.angle_gamma   90.00
#
_symmetry.space_group_name_H-M   'P 1'
#
loop_
_entity.id
_entity.type
_entity.pdbx_description
1 polymer ?
#
loop_
_entity_poly.entity_id
_entity_poly.type
_entity_poly.pdbx_seq_one_letter_code
_entity_poly.pdbx_strand_id
1 'polypeptide(L)'
;MIITQNIRAVFLFLLISLSCFGQKDISVIECNIKSLKTTCLESSKIISEVKYKVQHSDLGSAKIDRIYGRFEDLKTGLSDKNFNQNKIDLTCEQLMHDQENKIYYSREKNDQRNFYFIYESDKLMYKGTEDLKQIKQINLNSDTKYILLYNKERENDENYEVSYNYYDPNGLLIYSFHQRANEFDEFTYEYNRSLEYHTIYKNGAIWKEYSNHDKDEIIESTVIEYIIPESYQLDKKSRPFLKESKFTLKDKNCHCREGYVTKVEFWTKNKCHEEYILE
;
A
#
# COMPACT_ATOMS: atom_id res chain seq x y z
N MET A 1 -12.42 -52.12 38.99
CA MET A 1 -12.74 -51.19 40.09
C MET A 1 -12.68 -49.79 39.52
N ILE A 2 -13.83 -49.11 39.50
CA ILE A 2 -14.06 -47.77 38.94
C ILE A 2 -13.70 -46.72 39.98
N ILE A 3 -12.94 -45.69 39.58
CA ILE A 3 -13.04 -44.27 40.02
C ILE A 3 -12.49 -43.44 38.83
N THR A 4 -13.27 -42.91 37.86
CA THR A 4 -13.94 -41.56 37.78
C THR A 4 -13.07 -40.42 38.32
N GLN A 5 -12.86 -39.23 37.74
CA GLN A 5 -13.49 -38.46 36.68
C GLN A 5 -12.65 -37.16 36.50
N ASN A 6 -12.68 -36.56 35.29
CA ASN A 6 -12.63 -35.12 35.01
C ASN A 6 -11.38 -34.28 35.36
N ILE A 7 -10.60 -33.92 34.33
CA ILE A 7 -10.41 -32.51 33.96
C ILE A 7 -10.64 -32.37 32.46
N ARG A 8 -11.76 -31.73 32.11
CA ARG A 8 -12.04 -31.14 30.81
C ARG A 8 -10.99 -30.05 30.51
N ALA A 9 -10.74 -29.83 29.23
CA ALA A 9 -10.01 -28.70 28.67
C ALA A 9 -8.48 -28.76 28.74
N VAL A 10 -7.89 -29.65 27.92
CA VAL A 10 -6.80 -29.19 27.05
C VAL A 10 -7.27 -29.41 25.62
N PHE A 11 -8.22 -28.56 25.27
CA PHE A 11 -8.64 -28.29 23.91
C PHE A 11 -7.38 -28.04 23.05
N LEU A 12 -7.19 -28.85 22.01
CA LEU A 12 -7.04 -28.32 20.67
C LEU A 12 -5.93 -27.25 20.47
N PHE A 13 -4.72 -27.45 20.99
CA PHE A 13 -3.62 -26.47 20.85
C PHE A 13 -2.48 -26.90 19.93
N LEU A 14 -2.76 -27.77 18.95
CA LEU A 14 -1.72 -28.29 18.04
C LEU A 14 -2.10 -28.26 16.55
N LEU A 15 -3.12 -27.49 16.15
CA LEU A 15 -3.61 -27.46 14.77
C LEU A 15 -3.97 -26.07 14.22
N ILE A 16 -3.27 -25.00 14.63
CA ILE A 16 -3.31 -23.73 13.90
C ILE A 16 -1.90 -23.19 13.73
N SER A 17 -1.12 -23.85 12.87
CA SER A 17 0.01 -23.24 12.18
C SER A 17 -0.36 -23.07 10.71
N LEU A 18 -1.43 -22.33 10.46
CA LEU A 18 -1.82 -21.87 9.12
C LEU A 18 -2.34 -20.44 9.24
N SER A 19 -1.74 -19.59 8.41
CA SER A 19 -2.29 -18.30 7.96
C SER A 19 -2.00 -17.06 8.80
N CYS A 20 -0.74 -16.86 9.19
CA CYS A 20 -0.20 -15.50 9.24
C CYS A 20 -0.03 -14.98 7.80
N PHE A 21 -1.09 -14.46 7.18
CA PHE A 21 -0.98 -13.50 6.08
C PHE A 21 -0.73 -12.11 6.68
N GLY A 22 0.39 -12.01 7.39
CA GLY A 22 1.02 -10.73 7.75
C GLY A 22 2.07 -10.47 6.68
N GLN A 23 2.13 -9.23 6.19
CA GLN A 23 3.13 -8.74 5.25
C GLN A 23 4.50 -9.31 5.61
N LYS A 24 5.05 -10.19 4.76
CA LYS A 24 6.42 -10.64 4.92
C LYS A 24 7.31 -9.43 4.71
N ASP A 25 7.92 -8.99 5.80
CA ASP A 25 9.03 -8.07 5.81
C ASP A 25 10.09 -8.62 4.83
N ILE A 26 10.32 -7.89 3.74
CA ILE A 26 11.22 -8.30 2.63
C ILE A 26 12.68 -8.43 3.11
N SER A 27 12.96 -7.95 4.33
CA SER A 27 14.24 -8.10 5.02
C SER A 27 14.69 -9.56 5.25
N VAL A 28 13.82 -10.56 5.03
CA VAL A 28 14.13 -12.01 5.15
C VAL A 28 14.04 -12.74 3.79
N ILE A 29 14.13 -12.04 2.66
CA ILE A 29 14.15 -12.68 1.33
C ILE A 29 15.59 -13.04 0.93
N GLU A 30 16.08 -14.15 1.46
CA GLU A 30 17.14 -14.93 0.82
C GLU A 30 16.55 -15.62 -0.42
N CYS A 31 16.47 -14.85 -1.53
CA CYS A 31 16.42 -15.24 -2.95
C CYS A 31 15.88 -14.08 -3.81
N ASN A 32 16.83 -13.20 -4.15
CA ASN A 32 16.88 -12.12 -5.13
C ASN A 32 15.61 -11.76 -5.94
N ILE A 33 14.99 -10.62 -5.60
CA ILE A 33 14.10 -9.86 -6.49
C ILE A 33 14.90 -9.49 -7.75
N LYS A 34 14.37 -9.78 -8.96
CA LYS A 34 15.04 -9.42 -10.22
C LYS A 34 14.96 -7.92 -10.50
N SER A 35 13.75 -7.40 -10.44
CA SER A 35 13.44 -5.99 -10.65
C SER A 35 12.07 -5.67 -10.09
N LEU A 36 11.93 -4.50 -9.49
CA LEU A 36 10.65 -3.86 -9.26
C LEU A 36 10.50 -2.82 -10.37
N LYS A 37 9.43 -2.89 -11.16
CA LYS A 37 9.22 -1.98 -12.28
C LYS A 37 7.79 -1.48 -12.33
N THR A 38 7.62 -0.16 -12.42
CA THR A 38 6.32 0.47 -12.65
C THR A 38 6.29 1.12 -14.02
N THR A 39 5.19 0.90 -14.75
CA THR A 39 4.99 1.38 -16.12
C THR A 39 3.61 2.00 -16.34
N CYS A 40 3.50 2.93 -17.28
CA CYS A 40 2.20 3.42 -17.75
C CYS A 40 1.40 2.30 -18.43
N LEU A 41 0.11 2.17 -18.12
CA LEU A 41 -0.78 1.12 -18.66
C LEU A 41 -0.77 1.05 -20.20
N GLU A 42 -1.07 2.16 -20.89
CA GLU A 42 -1.17 2.13 -22.36
C GLU A 42 0.18 2.29 -23.07
N SER A 43 1.09 3.08 -22.50
CA SER A 43 2.34 3.44 -23.18
C SER A 43 3.54 2.55 -22.83
N SER A 44 3.42 1.70 -21.80
CA SER A 44 4.53 0.89 -21.24
C SER A 44 5.79 1.70 -20.83
N LYS A 45 5.67 3.03 -20.71
CA LYS A 45 6.77 3.91 -20.30
C LYS A 45 7.13 3.60 -18.85
N ILE A 46 8.42 3.38 -18.56
CA ILE A 46 8.92 3.15 -17.19
C ILE A 46 8.83 4.44 -16.39
N ILE A 47 8.21 4.40 -15.21
CA ILE A 47 8.11 5.53 -14.28
C ILE A 47 8.96 5.34 -13.02
N SER A 48 9.13 4.10 -12.57
CA SER A 48 9.95 3.75 -11.40
C SER A 48 10.58 2.38 -11.60
N GLU A 49 11.82 2.20 -11.14
CA GLU A 49 12.54 0.94 -11.25
C GLU A 49 13.59 0.76 -10.14
N VAL A 50 13.61 -0.44 -9.55
CA VAL A 50 14.73 -0.92 -8.71
C VAL A 50 15.43 -2.04 -9.46
N LYS A 51 16.71 -1.85 -9.75
CA LYS A 51 17.57 -2.88 -10.36
C LYS A 51 18.47 -3.51 -9.32
N TYR A 52 18.48 -4.84 -9.28
CA TYR A 52 19.38 -5.61 -8.45
C TYR A 52 20.52 -6.19 -9.29
N LYS A 53 21.73 -6.17 -8.74
CA LYS A 53 22.91 -6.84 -9.28
C LYS A 53 23.02 -8.22 -8.64
N VAL A 54 22.96 -9.25 -9.49
CA VAL A 54 23.28 -10.62 -9.08
C VAL A 54 24.77 -10.68 -8.72
N GLN A 55 25.09 -11.11 -7.50
CA GLN A 55 26.45 -11.48 -7.13
C GLN A 55 26.60 -12.99 -7.26
N HIS A 56 27.55 -13.44 -8.07
CA HIS A 56 27.98 -14.83 -8.13
C HIS A 56 28.85 -15.15 -6.90
N SER A 57 28.26 -15.17 -5.71
CA SER A 57 28.89 -15.75 -4.54
C SER A 57 27.86 -16.53 -3.75
N ASP A 58 28.25 -17.73 -3.32
CA ASP A 58 27.39 -18.79 -2.74
C ASP A 58 26.65 -18.39 -1.44
N LEU A 59 26.76 -17.13 -1.01
CA LEU A 59 26.26 -16.58 0.25
C LEU A 59 25.83 -15.10 0.15
N GLY A 60 25.74 -14.51 -1.05
CA GLY A 60 25.52 -13.07 -1.24
C GLY A 60 24.05 -12.68 -1.39
N SER A 61 23.55 -11.77 -0.55
CA SER A 61 22.27 -11.07 -0.77
C SER A 61 22.34 -10.19 -2.03
N ALA A 62 21.27 -10.15 -2.83
CA ALA A 62 21.15 -9.24 -3.98
C ALA A 62 21.51 -7.80 -3.57
N LYS A 63 22.49 -7.21 -4.27
CA LYS A 63 22.87 -5.81 -4.06
C LYS A 63 22.09 -4.93 -5.01
N ILE A 64 21.50 -3.85 -4.51
CA ILE A 64 20.86 -2.84 -5.37
C ILE A 64 21.92 -2.14 -6.21
N ASP A 65 21.73 -2.13 -7.52
CA ASP A 65 22.59 -1.41 -8.48
C ASP A 65 22.14 0.04 -8.64
N ARG A 66 20.82 0.24 -8.78
CA ARG A 66 20.22 1.56 -9.00
C ARG A 66 18.76 1.61 -8.57
N ILE A 67 18.35 2.76 -8.04
CA ILE A 67 16.96 3.12 -7.73
C ILE A 67 16.64 4.46 -8.40
N TYR A 68 15.53 4.55 -9.13
CA TYR A 68 14.96 5.84 -9.55
C TYR A 68 13.44 5.73 -9.70
N GLY A 69 12.74 6.84 -9.51
CA GLY A 69 11.28 6.91 -9.70
C GLY A 69 10.54 7.68 -8.61
N ARG A 70 9.26 7.39 -8.46
CA ARG A 70 8.38 7.92 -7.39
C ARG A 70 8.54 7.10 -6.12
N PHE A 71 8.51 7.75 -4.97
CA PHE A 71 8.68 7.10 -3.68
C PHE A 71 7.57 6.07 -3.39
N GLU A 72 6.31 6.36 -3.72
CA GLU A 72 5.20 5.42 -3.49
C GLU A 72 5.41 4.08 -4.18
N ASP A 73 5.90 4.10 -5.43
CA ASP A 73 6.22 2.89 -6.20
C ASP A 73 7.40 2.11 -5.58
N LEU A 74 8.36 2.82 -4.97
CA LEU A 74 9.60 2.26 -4.44
C LEU A 74 9.48 1.75 -3.00
N LYS A 75 8.56 2.31 -2.21
CA LYS A 75 8.30 1.90 -0.82
C LYS A 75 7.88 0.44 -0.72
N THR A 76 7.24 -0.10 -1.76
CA THR A 76 6.71 -1.47 -1.79
C THR A 76 7.79 -2.58 -1.79
N GLY A 77 9.09 -2.26 -1.78
CA GLY A 77 10.14 -3.28 -1.85
C GLY A 77 11.38 -3.07 -0.98
N LEU A 78 11.44 -2.00 -0.18
CA LEU A 78 12.70 -1.52 0.40
C LEU A 78 12.59 -1.16 1.89
N SER A 79 13.54 -1.64 2.69
CA SER A 79 13.65 -1.29 4.12
C SER A 79 14.38 0.04 4.32
N ASP A 80 14.25 0.66 5.49
CA ASP A 80 14.96 1.91 5.85
C ASP A 80 16.48 1.81 5.67
N LYS A 81 17.04 0.62 5.92
CA LYS A 81 18.47 0.34 5.69
C LYS A 81 18.81 0.47 4.20
N ASN A 82 17.94 0.01 3.30
CA ASN A 82 18.13 0.13 1.87
C ASN A 82 18.05 1.59 1.42
N PHE A 83 17.17 2.40 2.00
CA PHE A 83 17.10 3.83 1.67
C PHE A 83 18.37 4.59 2.03
N ASN A 84 18.91 4.36 3.23
CA ASN A 84 20.09 5.06 3.74
C ASN A 84 21.40 4.72 2.99
N GLN A 85 21.49 3.51 2.43
CA GLN A 85 22.74 3.01 1.83
C GLN A 85 22.84 3.24 0.32
N ASN A 86 21.76 3.65 -0.35
CA ASN A 86 21.70 3.79 -1.80
C ASN A 86 21.51 5.25 -2.23
N LYS A 87 22.07 5.62 -3.38
CA LYS A 87 21.78 6.91 -4.02
C LYS A 87 20.42 6.82 -4.70
N ILE A 88 19.42 7.48 -4.13
CA ILE A 88 18.06 7.51 -4.67
C ILE A 88 17.89 8.75 -5.53
N ASP A 89 17.50 8.55 -6.78
CA ASP A 89 17.11 9.61 -7.69
C ASP A 89 15.58 9.72 -7.74
N LEU A 90 15.02 10.62 -6.93
CA LEU A 90 13.59 10.95 -6.98
C LEU A 90 13.34 12.04 -8.01
N THR A 91 12.68 11.66 -9.11
CA THR A 91 12.49 12.56 -10.25
C THR A 91 11.45 13.65 -9.96
N CYS A 92 10.45 13.35 -9.12
CA CYS A 92 9.22 14.14 -9.01
C CYS A 92 8.87 14.59 -7.59
N GLU A 93 9.60 14.10 -6.60
CA GLU A 93 9.25 14.25 -5.19
C GLU A 93 10.48 14.61 -4.36
N GLN A 94 10.24 15.13 -3.15
CA GLN A 94 11.26 15.26 -2.13
C GLN A 94 11.10 14.16 -1.09
N LEU A 95 12.18 13.44 -0.81
CA LEU A 95 12.23 12.48 0.29
C LEU A 95 12.31 13.22 1.63
N MET A 96 11.42 12.87 2.53
CA MET A 96 11.36 13.34 3.91
C MET A 96 11.59 12.18 4.86
N HIS A 97 12.08 12.48 6.06
CA HIS A 97 12.30 11.51 7.12
C HIS A 97 11.70 12.05 8.43
N ASP A 98 10.66 11.38 8.92
CA ASP A 98 10.14 11.55 10.27
C ASP A 98 11.07 10.79 11.23
N GLN A 99 11.80 11.53 12.06
CA GLN A 99 12.77 10.95 13.00
C GLN A 99 12.11 10.28 14.21
N GLU A 100 10.95 10.77 14.65
CA GLU A 100 10.26 10.27 15.83
C GLU A 100 9.73 8.86 15.56
N ASN A 101 9.07 8.72 14.41
CA ASN A 101 8.50 7.45 13.99
C ASN A 101 9.48 6.61 13.15
N LYS A 102 10.64 7.17 12.77
CA LYS A 102 11.66 6.56 11.90
C LYS A 102 11.11 6.15 10.53
N ILE A 103 10.46 7.07 9.85
CA ILE A 103 9.72 6.79 8.62
C ILE A 103 10.17 7.69 7.49
N TYR A 104 10.38 7.09 6.31
CA TYR A 104 10.51 7.82 5.07
C TYR A 104 9.15 8.04 4.41
N TYR A 105 8.92 9.24 3.90
CA TYR A 105 7.77 9.59 3.07
C TYR A 105 8.17 10.59 1.99
N SER A 106 7.43 10.65 0.89
CA SER A 106 7.58 11.71 -0.10
C SER A 106 6.59 12.84 0.12
N ARG A 107 6.97 14.02 -0.33
CA ARG A 107 6.05 15.13 -0.54
C ARG A 107 6.41 15.89 -1.81
N GLU A 108 5.46 16.62 -2.37
CA GLU A 108 5.77 17.58 -3.42
C GLU A 108 6.76 18.63 -2.90
N LYS A 109 7.68 19.10 -3.75
CA LYS A 109 8.75 20.04 -3.36
C LYS A 109 8.25 21.34 -2.73
N ASN A 110 7.01 21.72 -2.99
CA ASN A 110 6.40 22.96 -2.49
C ASN A 110 5.31 22.72 -1.44
N ASP A 111 5.07 21.47 -1.04
CA ASP A 111 4.11 21.15 0.01
C ASP A 111 4.75 21.35 1.39
N GLN A 112 4.24 22.35 2.12
CA GLN A 112 4.74 22.73 3.43
C GLN A 112 3.86 22.20 4.58
N ARG A 113 2.83 21.41 4.27
CA ARG A 113 1.93 20.86 5.29
C ARG A 113 2.67 19.87 6.19
N ASN A 114 2.22 19.77 7.43
CA ASN A 114 2.66 18.72 8.36
C ASN A 114 1.88 17.45 8.06
N PHE A 115 2.56 16.31 8.07
CA PHE A 115 1.93 15.01 7.84
C PHE A 115 2.02 14.16 9.10
N TYR A 116 0.88 13.63 9.51
CA TYR A 116 0.75 12.78 10.66
C TYR A 116 0.58 11.34 10.24
N PHE A 117 1.20 10.45 11.02
CA PHE A 117 1.17 9.01 10.80
C PHE A 117 0.82 8.30 12.11
N ILE A 118 0.31 7.06 12.02
CA ILE A 118 0.20 6.15 13.15
C ILE A 118 0.85 4.82 12.81
N TYR A 119 1.47 4.20 13.82
CA TYR A 119 1.92 2.84 13.78
C TYR A 119 0.96 1.98 14.61
N GLU A 120 0.19 1.10 13.96
CA GLU A 120 -0.77 0.22 14.63
C GLU A 120 -0.64 -1.21 14.08
N SER A 121 -0.42 -2.18 14.96
CA SER A 121 -0.26 -3.61 14.60
C SER A 121 0.74 -3.85 13.44
N ASP A 122 1.92 -3.24 13.54
CA ASP A 122 2.99 -3.27 12.53
C ASP A 122 2.64 -2.63 11.19
N LYS A 123 1.54 -1.87 11.11
CA LYS A 123 1.14 -1.12 9.92
C LYS A 123 1.31 0.38 10.17
N LEU A 124 2.08 0.99 9.28
CA LEU A 124 2.18 2.44 9.18
C LEU A 124 1.02 2.99 8.34
N MET A 125 0.29 3.96 8.88
CA MET A 125 -0.85 4.59 8.21
C MET A 125 -0.73 6.11 8.22
N TYR A 126 -0.90 6.74 7.06
CA TYR A 126 -1.05 8.18 6.95
C TYR A 126 -2.43 8.60 7.48
N LYS A 127 -2.46 9.64 8.31
CA LYS A 127 -3.67 10.17 8.96
C LYS A 127 -4.17 11.47 8.37
N GLY A 128 -3.33 12.21 7.66
CA GLY A 128 -3.66 13.54 7.18
C GLY A 128 -2.72 14.62 7.71
N THR A 129 -3.22 15.85 7.70
CA THR A 129 -2.54 17.05 8.19
C THR A 129 -2.94 17.46 9.59
N GLU A 130 -3.72 16.61 10.27
CA GLU A 130 -4.18 16.78 11.64
C GLU A 130 -3.84 15.56 12.49
N ASP A 131 -3.50 15.79 13.76
CA ASP A 131 -3.22 14.74 14.74
C ASP A 131 -4.53 14.09 15.24
N LEU A 132 -5.03 13.13 14.48
CA LEU A 132 -6.19 12.33 14.85
C LEU A 132 -5.83 11.29 15.92
N LYS A 133 -6.07 11.62 17.19
CA LYS A 133 -5.78 10.71 18.32
C LYS A 133 -6.68 9.48 18.41
N GLN A 134 -7.90 9.56 17.87
CA GLN A 134 -8.87 8.47 17.92
C GLN A 134 -9.70 8.40 16.64
N ILE A 135 -10.03 7.17 16.23
CA ILE A 135 -10.92 6.89 15.09
C ILE A 135 -12.37 7.01 15.55
N LYS A 136 -13.20 7.72 14.78
CA LYS A 136 -14.64 7.86 15.04
C LYS A 136 -15.36 6.52 14.87
N GLN A 137 -16.24 6.15 15.80
CA GLN A 137 -17.09 4.97 15.64
C GLN A 137 -18.30 5.28 14.75
N ILE A 138 -18.54 4.45 13.73
CA ILE A 138 -19.63 4.64 12.75
C ILE A 138 -20.27 3.29 12.39
N ASN A 139 -21.50 3.33 11.87
CA ASN A 139 -22.11 2.19 11.19
C ASN A 139 -21.68 2.17 9.71
N LEU A 140 -20.84 1.20 9.34
CA LEU A 140 -20.33 1.06 7.96
C LEU A 140 -21.40 0.68 6.94
N ASN A 141 -22.53 0.10 7.39
CA ASN A 141 -23.64 -0.26 6.51
C ASN A 141 -24.60 0.91 6.24
N SER A 142 -24.30 2.11 6.77
CA SER A 142 -25.13 3.30 6.53
C SER A 142 -24.73 4.00 5.23
N ASP A 143 -25.71 4.28 4.39
CA ASP A 143 -25.53 5.10 3.18
C ASP A 143 -25.11 6.55 3.48
N THR A 144 -25.22 6.99 4.73
CA THR A 144 -24.85 8.35 5.17
C THR A 144 -23.63 8.38 6.10
N LYS A 145 -22.86 7.28 6.17
CA LYS A 145 -21.68 7.17 7.05
C LYS A 145 -20.64 8.29 6.82
N TYR A 146 -20.48 8.77 5.59
CA TYR A 146 -19.57 9.87 5.25
C TYR A 146 -19.88 11.16 6.02
N ILE A 147 -21.15 11.44 6.36
CA ILE A 147 -21.54 12.66 7.09
C ILE A 147 -20.91 12.70 8.48
N LEU A 148 -20.76 11.55 9.13
CA LEU A 148 -20.17 11.47 10.47
C LEU A 148 -18.65 11.69 10.45
N LEU A 149 -18.02 11.38 9.33
CA LEU A 149 -16.57 11.49 9.15
C LEU A 149 -16.17 12.87 8.66
N TYR A 150 -16.93 13.41 7.70
CA TYR A 150 -16.70 14.71 7.08
C TYR A 150 -16.70 15.84 8.12
N ASN A 151 -15.61 16.59 8.15
CA ASN A 151 -15.45 17.77 8.98
C ASN A 151 -15.87 19.01 8.20
N LYS A 152 -17.09 19.47 8.47
CA LYS A 152 -17.66 20.65 7.80
C LYS A 152 -16.97 21.96 8.17
N GLU A 153 -16.41 22.07 9.37
CA GLU A 153 -15.73 23.29 9.83
C GLU A 153 -14.43 23.54 9.07
N ARG A 154 -13.86 22.49 8.47
CA ARG A 154 -12.59 22.52 7.73
C ARG A 154 -12.75 22.51 6.21
N GLU A 155 -13.97 22.61 5.69
CA GLU A 155 -14.21 22.52 4.24
C GLU A 155 -13.55 23.65 3.43
N ASN A 156 -13.30 24.80 4.06
CA ASN A 156 -12.67 25.95 3.42
C ASN A 156 -11.15 26.05 3.69
N ASP A 157 -10.58 25.06 4.37
CA ASP A 157 -9.14 24.97 4.63
C ASP A 157 -8.49 24.10 3.55
N GLU A 158 -7.82 24.73 2.58
CA GLU A 158 -7.18 24.04 1.45
C GLU A 158 -6.04 23.09 1.88
N ASN A 159 -5.51 23.26 3.09
CA ASN A 159 -4.45 22.42 3.65
C ASN A 159 -5.00 21.28 4.51
N TYR A 160 -6.31 21.27 4.78
CA TYR A 160 -6.94 20.25 5.61
C TYR A 160 -7.04 18.93 4.87
N GLU A 161 -6.51 17.88 5.49
CA GLU A 161 -6.56 16.52 4.99
C GLU A 161 -6.70 15.55 6.16
N VAL A 162 -7.60 14.58 6.06
CA VAL A 162 -7.78 13.53 7.06
C VAL A 162 -8.16 12.21 6.44
N SER A 163 -7.61 11.12 6.95
CA SER A 163 -7.96 9.76 6.56
C SER A 163 -8.41 8.92 7.77
N TYR A 164 -9.56 8.28 7.64
CA TYR A 164 -10.07 7.28 8.58
C TYR A 164 -10.07 5.92 7.91
N ASN A 165 -9.65 4.89 8.64
CA ASN A 165 -9.50 3.53 8.13
C ASN A 165 -10.21 2.57 9.08
N TYR A 166 -10.99 1.65 8.51
CA TYR A 166 -11.86 0.75 9.26
C TYR A 166 -11.59 -0.70 8.89
N TYR A 167 -11.33 -1.49 9.92
CA TYR A 167 -10.95 -2.89 9.81
C TYR A 167 -12.09 -3.80 10.25
N ASP A 168 -12.17 -4.97 9.63
CA ASP A 168 -13.02 -6.06 10.11
C ASP A 168 -12.42 -6.71 11.40
N PRO A 169 -13.17 -7.60 12.08
CA PRO A 169 -12.65 -8.31 13.25
C PRO A 169 -11.42 -9.19 12.99
N ASN A 170 -11.11 -9.50 11.72
CA ASN A 170 -9.91 -10.25 11.33
C ASN A 170 -8.71 -9.33 11.03
N GLY A 171 -8.87 -8.01 11.17
CA GLY A 171 -7.81 -7.02 10.89
C GLY A 171 -7.62 -6.70 9.41
N LEU A 172 -8.59 -7.05 8.54
CA LEU A 172 -8.61 -6.68 7.13
C LEU A 172 -9.23 -5.30 6.96
N LEU A 173 -8.56 -4.41 6.21
CA LEU A 173 -9.11 -3.10 5.87
C LEU A 173 -10.30 -3.32 4.94
N ILE A 174 -11.47 -2.80 5.31
CA ILE A 174 -12.71 -2.99 4.55
C ILE A 174 -13.27 -1.67 4.03
N TYR A 175 -12.94 -0.56 4.69
CA TYR A 175 -13.39 0.77 4.29
C TYR A 175 -12.42 1.85 4.74
N SER A 176 -12.21 2.84 3.89
CA SER A 176 -11.50 4.07 4.26
C SER A 176 -12.24 5.30 3.75
N PHE A 177 -12.11 6.39 4.48
CA PHE A 177 -12.65 7.69 4.12
C PHE A 177 -11.52 8.71 4.15
N HIS A 178 -11.41 9.50 3.10
CA HIS A 178 -10.37 10.51 2.96
C HIS A 178 -11.02 11.85 2.61
N GLN A 179 -10.92 12.86 3.47
CA GLN A 179 -11.35 14.22 3.15
C GLN A 179 -10.13 15.12 2.90
N ARG A 180 -10.23 15.97 1.87
CA ARG A 180 -9.31 17.07 1.56
C ARG A 180 -10.12 18.34 1.33
N ALA A 181 -10.00 19.32 2.21
CA ALA A 181 -10.86 20.51 2.22
C ALA A 181 -12.35 20.12 2.09
N ASN A 182 -13.03 20.58 1.03
CA ASN A 182 -14.43 20.29 0.75
C ASN A 182 -14.67 19.05 -0.12
N GLU A 183 -13.62 18.32 -0.48
CA GLU A 183 -13.66 17.09 -1.26
C GLU A 183 -13.45 15.89 -0.35
N PHE A 184 -14.06 14.75 -0.70
CA PHE A 184 -13.74 13.50 -0.04
C PHE A 184 -13.85 12.30 -0.97
N ASP A 185 -13.16 11.23 -0.62
CA ASP A 185 -13.20 9.94 -1.28
C ASP A 185 -13.56 8.84 -0.28
N GLU A 186 -14.36 7.90 -0.75
CA GLU A 186 -14.63 6.64 -0.06
C GLU A 186 -13.89 5.51 -0.77
N PHE A 187 -13.20 4.69 0.00
CA PHE A 187 -12.53 3.49 -0.49
C PHE A 187 -13.18 2.26 0.11
N THR A 188 -13.47 1.26 -0.72
CA THR A 188 -13.94 -0.06 -0.29
C THR A 188 -12.99 -1.13 -0.79
N TYR A 189 -12.78 -2.15 0.02
CA TYR A 189 -11.75 -3.16 -0.20
C TYR A 189 -12.41 -4.53 -0.29
N GLU A 190 -12.22 -5.21 -1.41
CA GLU A 190 -12.69 -6.56 -1.65
C GLU A 190 -11.49 -7.50 -1.73
N TYR A 191 -11.57 -8.62 -1.00
CA TYR A 191 -10.52 -9.63 -1.00
C TYR A 191 -11.08 -10.99 -1.38
N ASN A 192 -10.58 -11.53 -2.50
CA ASN A 192 -10.87 -12.87 -2.94
C ASN A 192 -9.72 -13.80 -2.56
N ARG A 193 -9.90 -14.54 -1.46
CA ARG A 193 -8.93 -15.53 -0.95
C ARG A 193 -8.62 -16.65 -1.94
N SER A 194 -9.58 -17.07 -2.76
CA SER A 194 -9.42 -18.21 -3.67
C SER A 194 -8.53 -17.90 -4.87
N LEU A 195 -8.45 -16.63 -5.26
CA LEU A 195 -7.67 -16.17 -6.42
C LEU A 195 -6.48 -15.29 -6.03
N GLU A 196 -6.21 -15.13 -4.72
CA GLU A 196 -5.24 -14.18 -4.18
C GLU A 196 -5.36 -12.77 -4.81
N TYR A 197 -6.60 -12.33 -4.97
CA TYR A 197 -6.95 -11.12 -5.71
C TYR A 197 -7.55 -10.07 -4.78
N HIS A 198 -7.08 -8.83 -4.90
CA HIS A 198 -7.64 -7.69 -4.17
C HIS A 198 -8.14 -6.64 -5.15
N THR A 199 -9.33 -6.13 -4.90
CA THR A 199 -9.89 -4.98 -5.64
C THR A 199 -10.19 -3.87 -4.65
N ILE A 200 -9.80 -2.66 -5.01
CA ILE A 200 -10.06 -1.46 -4.23
C ILE A 200 -10.87 -0.53 -5.12
N TYR A 201 -12.01 -0.08 -4.61
CA TYR A 201 -12.88 0.86 -5.31
C TYR A 201 -12.78 2.22 -4.67
N LYS A 202 -12.57 3.26 -5.48
CA LYS A 202 -12.70 4.66 -5.08
C LYS A 202 -14.04 5.18 -5.56
N ASN A 203 -14.87 5.68 -4.66
CA ASN A 203 -16.19 6.24 -4.96
C ASN A 203 -17.09 5.29 -5.78
N GLY A 204 -16.92 3.97 -5.59
CA GLY A 204 -17.66 2.92 -6.31
C GLY A 204 -17.07 2.51 -7.67
N ALA A 205 -16.00 3.14 -8.14
CA ALA A 205 -15.28 2.75 -9.35
C ALA A 205 -13.98 2.02 -9.01
N ILE A 206 -13.58 1.03 -9.82
CA ILE A 206 -12.34 0.27 -9.60
C ILE A 206 -11.15 1.21 -9.69
N TRP A 207 -10.42 1.33 -8.59
CA TRP A 207 -9.25 2.18 -8.47
C TRP A 207 -7.96 1.38 -8.52
N LYS A 208 -7.91 0.22 -7.89
CA LYS A 208 -6.69 -0.58 -7.81
C LYS A 208 -6.99 -2.07 -7.75
N GLU A 209 -6.17 -2.85 -8.43
CA GLU A 209 -6.26 -4.30 -8.50
C GLU A 209 -4.88 -4.90 -8.19
N TYR A 210 -4.88 -5.98 -7.42
CA TYR A 210 -3.68 -6.72 -7.05
C TYR A 210 -3.88 -8.20 -7.37
N SER A 211 -2.90 -8.80 -8.03
CA SER A 211 -2.89 -10.22 -8.38
C SER A 211 -1.51 -10.82 -8.16
N ASN A 212 -1.48 -12.08 -7.74
CA ASN A 212 -0.28 -12.91 -7.73
C ASN A 212 -0.45 -14.07 -8.70
N HIS A 213 0.59 -14.35 -9.47
CA HIS A 213 0.67 -15.53 -10.33
C HIS A 213 1.92 -16.33 -10.00
N ASP A 214 1.77 -17.64 -9.81
CA ASP A 214 2.88 -18.58 -9.68
C ASP A 214 3.06 -19.31 -11.01
N LYS A 215 4.26 -19.20 -11.59
CA LYS A 215 4.62 -19.91 -12.81
C LYS A 215 6.08 -20.30 -12.78
N ASP A 216 6.36 -21.58 -13.01
CA ASP A 216 7.71 -22.11 -13.20
C ASP A 216 8.69 -21.66 -12.09
N GLU A 217 8.20 -21.67 -10.84
CA GLU A 217 8.96 -21.31 -9.62
C GLU A 217 9.30 -19.81 -9.50
N ILE A 218 8.58 -18.98 -10.24
CA ILE A 218 8.58 -17.51 -10.18
C ILE A 218 7.21 -17.03 -9.70
N ILE A 219 7.20 -16.21 -8.66
CA ILE A 219 5.99 -15.48 -8.23
C ILE A 219 6.03 -14.11 -8.91
N GLU A 220 5.05 -13.82 -9.77
CA GLU A 220 4.80 -12.51 -10.34
C GLU A 220 3.65 -11.84 -9.58
N SER A 221 3.94 -10.74 -8.89
CA SER A 221 2.92 -9.86 -8.33
C SER A 221 2.67 -8.69 -9.28
N THR A 222 1.43 -8.52 -9.70
CA THR A 222 1.00 -7.42 -10.57
C THR A 222 0.01 -6.53 -9.83
N VAL A 223 0.31 -5.23 -9.79
CA VAL A 223 -0.56 -4.18 -9.26
C VAL A 223 -0.97 -3.28 -10.41
N ILE A 224 -2.28 -3.14 -10.63
CA ILE A 224 -2.85 -2.22 -11.61
C ILE A 224 -3.54 -1.10 -10.85
N GLU A 225 -3.21 0.15 -11.15
CA GLU A 225 -3.90 1.31 -10.59
C GLU A 225 -4.47 2.19 -11.70
N TYR A 226 -5.73 2.56 -11.54
CA TYR A 226 -6.50 3.40 -12.45
C TYR A 226 -6.58 4.82 -11.92
N ILE A 227 -6.59 5.80 -12.82
CA ILE A 227 -6.75 7.20 -12.45
C ILE A 227 -8.23 7.53 -12.46
N ILE A 228 -8.77 7.75 -11.27
CA ILE A 228 -10.11 8.28 -11.06
C ILE A 228 -9.94 9.72 -10.61
N PRO A 229 -10.03 10.70 -11.51
CA PRO A 229 -9.79 12.10 -11.16
C PRO A 229 -10.91 12.69 -10.31
N GLU A 230 -12.05 12.02 -10.16
CA GLU A 230 -13.19 12.54 -9.42
C GLU A 230 -13.13 12.24 -7.92
N SER A 231 -13.65 13.20 -7.15
CA SER A 231 -13.94 13.09 -5.72
C SER A 231 -15.35 13.57 -5.42
N TYR A 232 -15.92 13.13 -4.30
CA TYR A 232 -17.20 13.63 -3.84
C TYR A 232 -17.07 15.04 -3.27
N GLN A 233 -18.09 15.87 -3.51
CA GLN A 233 -18.36 17.10 -2.77
C GLN A 233 -19.78 17.04 -2.23
N LEU A 234 -20.03 17.71 -1.11
CA LEU A 234 -21.37 17.82 -0.55
C LEU A 234 -22.14 18.99 -1.16
N ASP A 235 -23.40 18.76 -1.53
CA ASP A 235 -24.32 19.85 -1.88
C ASP A 235 -24.85 20.57 -0.63
N LYS A 236 -25.67 21.61 -0.83
CA LYS A 236 -26.30 22.37 0.28
C LYS A 236 -27.19 21.53 1.19
N LYS A 237 -27.61 20.34 0.75
CA LYS A 237 -28.40 19.37 1.51
C LYS A 237 -27.54 18.22 2.05
N SER A 238 -26.22 18.36 2.04
CA SER A 238 -25.25 17.35 2.45
C SER A 238 -25.32 16.05 1.65
N ARG A 239 -25.72 16.12 0.38
CA ARG A 239 -25.72 14.97 -0.52
C ARG A 239 -24.43 14.96 -1.35
N PRO A 240 -23.76 13.81 -1.49
CA PRO A 240 -22.53 13.72 -2.26
C PRO A 240 -22.85 13.76 -3.76
N PHE A 241 -21.98 14.41 -4.52
CA PHE A 241 -21.94 14.32 -5.98
C PHE A 241 -20.48 14.34 -6.44
N LEU A 242 -20.17 13.66 -7.53
CA LEU A 242 -18.82 13.58 -8.07
C LEU A 242 -18.45 14.85 -8.86
N LYS A 243 -17.21 15.30 -8.69
CA LYS A 243 -16.55 16.34 -9.51
C LYS A 243 -15.09 16.01 -9.68
N GLU A 244 -14.49 16.53 -10.76
CA GLU A 244 -13.03 16.52 -10.94
C GLU A 244 -12.35 17.13 -9.71
N SER A 245 -11.42 16.37 -9.11
CA SER A 245 -10.73 16.73 -7.89
C SER A 245 -9.67 17.79 -8.18
N LYS A 246 -9.55 18.77 -7.28
CA LYS A 246 -8.48 19.77 -7.37
C LYS A 246 -7.11 19.19 -7.01
N PHE A 247 -7.07 18.04 -6.34
CA PHE A 247 -5.86 17.40 -5.82
C PHE A 247 -5.25 16.38 -6.79
N THR A 248 -5.82 16.20 -7.98
CA THR A 248 -5.18 15.39 -9.03
C THR A 248 -3.94 16.08 -9.57
N LEU A 249 -2.83 15.35 -9.61
CA LEU A 249 -1.53 15.85 -10.05
C LEU A 249 -1.59 16.29 -11.52
N LYS A 250 -1.29 17.58 -11.76
CA LYS A 250 -1.35 18.21 -13.10
C LYS A 250 -0.14 17.90 -13.98
N ASP A 251 0.97 17.42 -13.41
CA ASP A 251 2.24 17.29 -14.14
C ASP A 251 2.30 16.02 -15.00
N LYS A 252 2.30 16.21 -16.32
CA LYS A 252 2.38 15.11 -17.30
C LYS A 252 3.75 14.44 -17.34
N ASN A 253 4.80 15.11 -16.84
CA ASN A 253 6.16 14.60 -17.00
C ASN A 253 6.45 13.42 -16.07
N CYS A 254 5.74 13.38 -14.94
CA CYS A 254 5.98 12.51 -13.80
C CYS A 254 4.93 11.41 -13.60
N HIS A 255 3.78 11.48 -14.28
CA HIS A 255 2.66 10.58 -14.03
C HIS A 255 2.07 10.02 -15.33
N CYS A 256 1.62 8.76 -15.26
CA CYS A 256 0.71 8.25 -16.28
C CYS A 256 -0.63 8.98 -16.14
N ARG A 257 -1.36 9.21 -17.24
CA ARG A 257 -2.75 9.72 -17.21
C ARG A 257 -3.80 8.62 -17.22
N GLU A 258 -3.44 7.46 -17.74
CA GLU A 258 -4.34 6.32 -17.94
C GLU A 258 -4.13 5.23 -16.87
N GLY A 259 -3.33 5.51 -15.84
CA GLY A 259 -3.00 4.56 -14.78
C GLY A 259 -1.72 3.77 -15.03
N TYR A 260 -1.35 2.89 -14.12
CA TYR A 260 -0.05 2.23 -14.14
C TYR A 260 -0.11 0.76 -13.73
N VAL A 261 0.93 0.03 -14.14
CA VAL A 261 1.18 -1.36 -13.79
C VAL A 261 2.52 -1.45 -13.07
N THR A 262 2.51 -1.96 -11.85
CA THR A 262 3.71 -2.39 -11.13
C THR A 262 3.83 -3.90 -11.20
N LYS A 263 4.99 -4.38 -11.67
CA LYS A 263 5.32 -5.80 -11.70
C LYS A 263 6.50 -6.09 -10.79
N VAL A 264 6.37 -7.14 -10.00
CA VAL A 264 7.43 -7.65 -9.12
C VAL A 264 7.59 -9.14 -9.35
N GLU A 265 8.80 -9.56 -9.70
CA GLU A 265 9.14 -10.97 -9.92
C GLU A 265 10.05 -11.48 -8.80
N PHE A 266 9.64 -12.59 -8.18
CA PHE A 266 10.38 -13.28 -7.12
C PHE A 266 10.75 -14.69 -7.56
N TRP A 267 11.96 -15.14 -7.22
CA TRP A 267 12.37 -16.53 -7.38
C TRP A 267 12.07 -17.33 -6.11
N THR A 268 11.54 -18.54 -6.27
CA THR A 268 11.38 -19.46 -5.14
C THR A 268 12.71 -20.14 -4.80
N LYS A 269 12.85 -20.58 -3.54
CA LYS A 269 14.10 -21.05 -2.92
C LYS A 269 14.84 -22.17 -3.69
N ASN A 270 14.14 -22.97 -4.49
CA ASN A 270 14.71 -24.15 -5.14
C ASN A 270 15.67 -23.82 -6.30
N LYS A 271 15.41 -22.75 -7.09
CA LYS A 271 16.32 -22.33 -8.18
C LYS A 271 17.57 -21.59 -7.73
N CYS A 272 17.61 -21.15 -6.47
CA CYS A 272 18.80 -20.49 -5.94
C CYS A 272 19.98 -21.45 -5.69
N HIS A 273 19.76 -22.76 -5.78
CA HIS A 273 20.81 -23.77 -5.61
C HIS A 273 21.13 -24.55 -6.89
N GLU A 274 20.31 -24.42 -7.94
CA GLU A 274 20.48 -25.16 -9.19
C GLU A 274 20.71 -24.19 -10.36
N GLU A 275 21.93 -23.68 -10.48
CA GLU A 275 22.47 -23.34 -11.80
C GLU A 275 23.50 -24.42 -12.16
N TYR A 276 23.08 -25.38 -13.01
CA TYR A 276 24.02 -26.20 -13.75
C TYR A 276 24.91 -25.27 -14.57
N ILE A 277 26.22 -25.37 -14.38
CA ILE A 277 27.21 -24.79 -15.31
C ILE A 277 27.01 -25.52 -16.64
N LEU A 278 26.36 -24.85 -17.60
CA LEU A 278 26.43 -25.25 -19.00
C LEU A 278 27.78 -24.78 -19.52
N GLU A 279 28.74 -25.71 -19.62
CA GLU A 279 29.90 -25.58 -20.53
C GLU A 279 29.47 -25.76 -21.99
#